data_AF-A0A9D6XH45-F1
#
_entry.id   AF-A0A9D6XH45-F1
#
_cell.length_a   1.000
_cell.length_b   1.000
_cell.length_c   1.000
_cell.angle_alpha   90.00
_cell.angle_beta   90.00
_cell.angle_gamma   90.00
#
_symmetry.space_group_name_H-M   'P 1'
#
loop_
_entity.id
_entity.type
_entity.pdbx_description
1 polymer ?
#
loop_
_entity_poly.entity_id
_entity_poly.type
_entity_poly.pdbx_seq_one_letter_code
_entity_poly.pdbx_strand_id
1 'polypeptide(L)'
;MSSSMGKYAHDRVFGIDLGTTFSSIAYVNDFGIPKIVRNREGHHTTPSVVWIDGINVRVGLAAVEAAKEYPENVVSYVKRSINDPGFRFENCGRAFSVEEISSFILRKLVQDAQEQVGCRIKNVVITCPAYFGINERESVRLAGEIAGLTVRQIISEPTAAAIAYGAAEMQEPKKIVVYDLGGGTFDITMIDIRPKSIKVIGTGGDPRLGGKDWNDRMMEFVAEEFYKDTGLDPVEYNILDDYATHWDIHDQVEKAKKSFVNSQKAKIGFSYLEKDFGIELSRDIFNAITKDLIHRTLNITSGMLKDARKKGYTRFDEIILVGGSSYLGQVAKGITDKFGIEPKLYHPEEAIARGAAIFGWKLFLRDRMVERISKKVDIKMDLGELADNLEKVARKAESKMPSLDDLDGHLELTLDASWDPTDRGEKIRSAKKTLDEELSDIDIDVPVQVIEESVKEVAEDTGYAVAAVRNSMMEIQDVVCKSMGFLTKAKDGHETVFIVIPKNRVLPAMGEKIFSTSVPNQKGIQLRLVESEEDDEWVAVEQTAEIGRAWVVLPPDLPAKTVLRITFSLNKEGRLSMTATEKYKGRKIGFVIKTTSVISGEDLATAKARRDSMMVS
;
A
#
# COMPACT_ATOMS: atom_id res chain seq x y z
N MET A 1 31.72 27.03 -8.19
CA MET A 1 31.64 25.55 -8.24
C MET A 1 30.19 25.19 -8.51
N SER A 2 29.86 24.65 -9.68
CA SER A 2 28.54 24.05 -9.91
C SER A 2 28.52 22.71 -9.17
N SER A 3 27.51 22.43 -8.33
CA SER A 3 27.42 21.11 -7.70
C SER A 3 27.04 20.06 -8.74
N SER A 4 27.68 18.89 -8.70
CA SER A 4 27.35 17.76 -9.59
C SER A 4 25.87 17.37 -9.52
N MET A 5 25.26 17.58 -8.34
CA MET A 5 23.85 17.37 -8.06
C MET A 5 22.87 18.22 -8.86
N GLY A 6 23.29 19.34 -9.45
CA GLY A 6 22.44 20.12 -10.37
C GLY A 6 22.00 19.32 -11.61
N LYS A 7 22.79 18.32 -12.03
CA LYS A 7 22.50 17.49 -13.21
C LYS A 7 21.34 16.51 -13.00
N TYR A 8 21.18 16.00 -11.77
CA TYR A 8 20.25 14.91 -11.44
C TYR A 8 19.14 15.32 -10.45
N ALA A 9 19.00 16.61 -10.16
CA ALA A 9 17.99 17.11 -9.20
C ALA A 9 16.55 16.67 -9.54
N HIS A 10 16.20 16.58 -10.83
CA HIS A 10 14.89 16.14 -11.30
C HIS A 10 14.66 14.62 -11.28
N ASP A 11 15.73 13.83 -11.13
CA ASP A 11 15.66 12.37 -11.06
C ASP A 11 15.53 11.85 -9.63
N ARG A 12 15.67 12.74 -8.63
CA ARG A 12 15.44 12.40 -7.22
C ARG A 12 14.06 11.78 -7.04
N VAL A 13 14.01 10.70 -6.26
CA VAL A 13 12.78 9.99 -5.91
C VAL A 13 12.40 10.36 -4.48
N PHE A 14 11.20 10.89 -4.29
CA PHE A 14 10.69 11.30 -2.99
C PHE A 14 9.86 10.17 -2.36
N GLY A 15 9.89 10.05 -1.04
CA GLY A 15 9.03 9.13 -0.31
C GLY A 15 7.79 9.86 0.18
N ILE A 16 6.60 9.36 -0.13
CA ILE A 16 5.32 9.88 0.37
C ILE A 16 4.68 8.83 1.27
N ASP A 17 4.37 9.24 2.50
CA ASP A 17 3.42 8.54 3.35
C ASP A 17 2.02 9.09 3.10
N LEU A 18 1.14 8.28 2.49
CA LEU A 18 -0.25 8.64 2.20
C LEU A 18 -1.15 8.02 3.29
N GLY A 19 -1.16 8.60 4.48
CA GLY A 19 -1.91 8.07 5.62
C GLY A 19 -3.41 8.42 5.62
N THR A 20 -4.21 7.75 6.46
CA THR A 20 -5.67 7.96 6.52
C THR A 20 -6.07 9.34 7.06
N THR A 21 -5.28 9.87 8.00
CA THR A 21 -5.59 11.11 8.75
C THR A 21 -4.53 12.18 8.53
N PHE A 22 -3.28 11.78 8.38
CA PHE A 22 -2.14 12.64 8.10
C PHE A 22 -1.28 11.98 7.03
N SER A 23 -0.72 12.80 6.15
CA SER A 23 0.23 12.38 5.11
C SER A 23 1.50 13.22 5.23
N SER A 24 2.65 12.67 4.82
CA SER A 24 3.93 13.38 4.85
C SER A 24 4.79 13.06 3.62
N ILE A 25 5.76 13.93 3.32
CA ILE A 25 6.69 13.74 2.21
C ILE A 25 8.12 13.95 2.68
N ALA A 26 9.02 13.13 2.14
CA ALA A 26 10.42 13.05 2.52
C ALA A 26 11.32 12.86 1.31
N TYR A 27 12.59 13.23 1.47
CA TYR A 27 13.63 12.97 0.48
C TYR A 27 14.95 12.62 1.18
N VAL A 28 15.86 11.97 0.46
CA VAL A 28 17.25 11.86 0.89
C VAL A 28 18.02 13.07 0.40
N ASN A 29 18.64 13.79 1.34
CA ASN A 29 19.43 14.97 1.03
C ASN A 29 20.83 14.58 0.50
N ASP A 30 21.60 15.61 0.15
CA ASP A 30 22.88 15.48 -0.54
C ASP A 30 23.95 14.69 0.24
N PHE A 31 23.74 14.51 1.55
CA PHE A 31 24.61 13.76 2.46
C PHE A 31 24.14 12.32 2.71
N GLY A 32 23.12 11.82 1.99
CA GLY A 32 22.52 10.51 2.22
C GLY A 32 21.55 10.47 3.42
N ILE A 33 21.19 11.62 4.00
CA ILE A 33 20.36 11.70 5.20
C ILE A 33 18.89 11.91 4.81
N PRO A 34 17.95 11.06 5.28
CA PRO A 34 16.53 11.29 5.05
C PRO A 34 16.02 12.52 5.81
N LYS A 35 15.22 13.35 5.14
CA LYS A 35 14.61 14.56 5.66
C LYS A 35 13.11 14.57 5.34
N ILE A 36 12.29 14.77 6.37
CA ILE A 36 10.90 15.19 6.20
C ILE A 36 10.90 16.63 5.69
N VAL A 37 10.00 16.90 4.75
CA VAL A 37 9.71 18.22 4.21
C VAL A 37 8.58 18.84 5.04
N ARG A 38 8.63 20.16 5.27
CA ARG A 38 7.54 20.88 5.93
C ARG A 38 6.51 21.29 4.90
N ASN A 39 5.23 21.20 5.27
CA ASN A 39 4.17 21.84 4.50
C ASN A 39 4.26 23.37 4.62
N ARG A 40 3.46 24.10 3.82
CA ARG A 40 3.43 25.58 3.86
C ARG A 40 3.09 26.13 5.23
N GLU A 41 2.34 25.37 6.02
CA GLU A 41 1.90 25.69 7.38
C GLU A 41 3.01 25.43 8.42
N GLY A 42 4.15 24.88 8.01
CA GLY A 42 5.36 24.67 8.83
C GLY A 42 5.42 23.34 9.60
N HIS A 43 4.43 22.47 9.43
CA HIS A 43 4.33 21.16 10.07
C HIS A 43 5.01 20.04 9.26
N HIS A 44 5.41 18.94 9.93
CA HIS A 44 5.97 17.75 9.28
C HIS A 44 4.93 16.86 8.58
N THR A 45 3.64 17.10 8.85
CA THR A 45 2.51 16.30 8.37
C THR A 45 1.35 17.19 7.92
N THR A 46 0.72 16.85 6.81
CA THR A 46 -0.48 17.53 6.29
C THR A 46 -1.72 16.67 6.58
N PRO A 47 -2.81 17.22 7.14
CA PRO A 47 -4.06 16.47 7.28
C PRO A 47 -4.54 15.89 5.95
N SER A 48 -4.99 14.64 5.95
CA SER A 48 -5.54 13.94 4.78
C SER A 48 -7.02 14.28 4.61
N VAL A 49 -7.27 15.59 4.52
CA VAL A 49 -8.58 16.24 4.43
C VAL A 49 -8.58 17.13 3.21
N VAL A 50 -9.63 17.04 2.40
CA VAL A 50 -9.79 17.75 1.13
C VAL A 50 -11.12 18.48 1.15
N TRP A 51 -11.12 19.78 0.88
CA TRP A 51 -12.32 20.59 0.72
C TRP A 51 -12.42 21.05 -0.73
N ILE A 52 -13.59 20.93 -1.35
CA ILE A 52 -13.80 21.18 -2.78
C ILE A 52 -14.96 22.16 -2.99
N ASP A 53 -14.72 23.20 -3.79
CA ASP A 53 -15.74 24.11 -4.29
C ASP A 53 -15.48 24.38 -5.78
N GLY A 54 -16.22 23.65 -6.63
CA GLY A 54 -16.15 23.77 -8.09
C GLY A 54 -14.80 23.36 -8.66
N ILE A 55 -13.89 24.32 -8.84
CA ILE A 55 -12.49 24.10 -9.26
C ILE A 55 -11.48 24.34 -8.13
N ASN A 56 -11.88 25.00 -7.05
CA ASN A 56 -11.02 25.30 -5.92
C ASN A 56 -10.93 24.07 -5.03
N VAL A 57 -9.70 23.67 -4.69
CA VAL A 57 -9.44 22.55 -3.78
C VAL A 57 -8.47 23.03 -2.70
N ARG A 58 -8.89 22.93 -1.45
CA ARG A 58 -8.02 23.15 -0.29
C ARG A 58 -7.66 21.80 0.30
N VAL A 59 -6.42 21.65 0.75
CA VAL A 59 -5.95 20.39 1.36
C VAL A 59 -5.25 20.67 2.67
N GLY A 60 -5.43 19.78 3.66
CA GLY A 60 -4.75 19.90 4.93
C GLY A 60 -5.47 20.83 5.90
N LEU A 61 -4.71 21.69 6.59
CA LEU A 61 -5.27 22.57 7.62
C LEU A 61 -6.31 23.54 7.03
N ALA A 62 -6.05 24.10 5.85
CA ALA A 62 -6.98 24.97 5.15
C ALA A 62 -8.31 24.30 4.77
N ALA A 63 -8.33 22.96 4.62
CA ALA A 63 -9.56 22.18 4.45
C ALA A 63 -10.29 21.95 5.77
N VAL A 64 -9.55 21.69 6.86
CA VAL A 64 -10.09 21.52 8.22
C VAL A 64 -10.73 22.80 8.74
N GLU A 65 -10.16 23.97 8.39
CA GLU A 65 -10.71 25.28 8.70
C GLU A 65 -11.98 25.56 7.87
N ALA A 66 -11.95 25.31 6.55
CA ALA A 66 -13.11 25.50 5.67
C ALA A 66 -14.32 24.62 6.03
N ALA A 67 -14.07 23.41 6.54
CA ALA A 67 -15.11 22.48 6.99
C ALA A 67 -15.93 23.00 8.19
N LYS A 68 -15.48 24.03 8.91
CA LYS A 68 -16.27 24.68 9.98
C LYS A 68 -17.42 25.54 9.45
N GLU A 69 -17.34 25.96 8.19
CA GLU A 69 -18.35 26.81 7.53
C GLU A 69 -19.13 26.04 6.46
N TYR A 70 -18.47 25.14 5.72
CA TYR A 70 -19.06 24.33 4.64
C TYR A 70 -18.68 22.84 4.79
N PRO A 71 -19.22 22.14 5.81
CA PRO A 71 -18.87 20.74 6.10
C PRO A 71 -19.34 19.76 5.01
N GLU A 72 -20.37 20.07 4.24
CA GLU A 72 -20.85 19.25 3.12
C GLU A 72 -19.84 19.15 1.97
N ASN A 73 -18.89 20.08 1.91
CA ASN A 73 -17.88 20.19 0.86
C ASN A 73 -16.53 19.54 1.25
N VAL A 74 -16.46 18.85 2.40
CA VAL A 74 -15.22 18.19 2.87
C VAL A 74 -15.24 16.67 2.72
N VAL A 75 -14.10 16.11 2.32
CA VAL A 75 -13.79 14.67 2.40
C VAL A 75 -12.65 14.47 3.38
N SER A 76 -12.85 13.56 4.34
CA SER A 76 -11.82 13.07 5.25
C SER A 76 -11.78 11.55 5.25
N TYR A 77 -10.71 10.96 5.77
CA TYR A 77 -10.54 9.50 5.90
C TYR A 77 -10.64 8.69 4.59
N VAL A 78 -10.49 9.33 3.41
CA VAL A 78 -10.75 8.73 2.09
C VAL A 78 -10.03 7.39 1.84
N LYS A 79 -8.89 7.16 2.49
CA LYS A 79 -8.13 5.90 2.45
C LYS A 79 -8.95 4.68 2.95
N ARG A 80 -9.93 4.88 3.85
CA ARG A 80 -10.89 3.82 4.27
C ARG A 80 -11.91 3.45 3.18
N SER A 81 -12.11 4.30 2.19
CA SER A 81 -13.03 4.10 1.06
C SER A 81 -12.37 3.46 -0.17
N ILE A 82 -11.04 3.23 -0.17
CA ILE A 82 -10.30 2.71 -1.35
C ILE A 82 -10.87 1.40 -1.91
N ASN A 83 -11.44 0.53 -1.06
CA ASN A 83 -12.05 -0.72 -1.50
C ASN A 83 -13.60 -0.67 -1.54
N ASP A 84 -14.20 0.53 -1.53
CA ASP A 84 -15.63 0.72 -1.78
C ASP A 84 -15.85 1.07 -3.27
N PRO A 85 -16.35 0.14 -4.10
CA PRO A 85 -16.60 0.41 -5.51
C PRO A 85 -17.69 1.48 -5.74
N GLY A 86 -18.58 1.67 -4.75
CA GLY A 86 -19.68 2.62 -4.78
C GLY A 86 -19.29 4.04 -4.38
N PHE A 87 -18.11 4.26 -3.77
CA PHE A 87 -17.73 5.59 -3.28
C PHE A 87 -17.64 6.60 -4.42
N ARG A 88 -18.47 7.64 -4.36
CA ARG A 88 -18.37 8.86 -5.17
C ARG A 88 -18.63 10.06 -4.28
N PHE A 89 -17.72 11.02 -4.27
CA PHE A 89 -17.96 12.31 -3.63
C PHE A 89 -18.56 13.26 -4.66
N GLU A 90 -19.81 13.68 -4.44
CA GLU A 90 -20.53 14.60 -5.32
C GLU A 90 -20.36 16.03 -4.83
N ASN A 91 -19.75 16.90 -5.65
CA ASN A 91 -19.62 18.33 -5.35
C ASN A 91 -19.80 19.15 -6.63
N CYS A 92 -20.59 20.22 -6.56
CA CYS A 92 -20.91 21.11 -7.69
C CYS A 92 -21.33 20.38 -8.99
N GLY A 93 -22.09 19.28 -8.87
CA GLY A 93 -22.52 18.46 -10.00
C GLY A 93 -21.41 17.60 -10.63
N ARG A 94 -20.36 17.28 -9.87
CA ARG A 94 -19.23 16.44 -10.29
C ARG A 94 -19.00 15.32 -9.28
N ALA A 95 -18.98 14.10 -9.78
CA ALA A 95 -18.49 12.94 -9.05
C ALA A 95 -16.95 12.92 -9.03
N PHE A 96 -16.39 12.68 -7.85
CA PHE A 96 -14.97 12.41 -7.64
C PHE A 96 -14.75 11.01 -7.06
N SER A 97 -13.82 10.29 -7.66
CA SER A 97 -13.34 8.96 -7.22
C SER A 97 -12.37 9.05 -6.02
N VAL A 98 -12.13 7.93 -5.35
CA VAL A 98 -11.15 7.86 -4.24
C VAL A 98 -9.75 8.23 -4.73
N GLU A 99 -9.37 7.78 -5.92
CA GLU A 99 -8.09 8.06 -6.54
C GLU A 99 -7.94 9.56 -6.88
N GLU A 100 -9.01 10.23 -7.32
CA GLU A 100 -9.01 11.68 -7.55
C GLU A 100 -8.87 12.48 -6.25
N ILE A 101 -9.65 12.17 -5.22
CA ILE A 101 -9.53 12.84 -3.91
C ILE A 101 -8.11 12.64 -3.35
N SER A 102 -7.59 11.41 -3.40
CA SER A 102 -6.23 11.09 -2.98
C SER A 102 -5.17 11.83 -3.81
N SER A 103 -5.41 12.04 -5.12
CA SER A 103 -4.52 12.81 -5.98
C SER A 103 -4.38 14.28 -5.55
N PHE A 104 -5.41 14.89 -4.97
CA PHE A 104 -5.32 16.25 -4.45
C PHE A 104 -4.40 16.33 -3.22
N ILE A 105 -4.44 15.31 -2.34
CA ILE A 105 -3.52 15.18 -1.20
C ILE A 105 -2.07 15.07 -1.69
N LEU A 106 -1.82 14.19 -2.67
CA LEU A 106 -0.50 14.02 -3.27
C LEU A 106 -0.01 15.31 -3.96
N ARG A 107 -0.89 16.05 -4.63
CA ARG A 107 -0.56 17.35 -5.25
C ARG A 107 -0.15 18.40 -4.23
N LYS A 108 -0.87 18.58 -3.11
CA LYS A 108 -0.51 19.52 -2.04
C LYS A 108 0.88 19.23 -1.48
N LEU A 109 1.12 17.96 -1.09
CA LEU A 109 2.42 17.52 -0.57
C LEU A 109 3.56 17.83 -1.52
N VAL A 110 3.36 17.57 -2.82
CA VAL A 110 4.36 17.83 -3.86
C VAL A 110 4.51 19.34 -4.16
N GLN A 111 3.44 20.13 -4.15
CA GLN A 111 3.50 21.59 -4.33
C GLN A 111 4.33 22.24 -3.22
N ASP A 112 3.97 21.99 -1.96
CA ASP A 112 4.69 22.49 -0.79
C ASP A 112 6.18 22.06 -0.83
N ALA A 113 6.44 20.80 -1.19
CA ALA A 113 7.80 20.27 -1.24
C ALA A 113 8.66 20.84 -2.38
N GLN A 114 8.07 21.12 -3.55
CA GLN A 114 8.80 21.78 -4.65
C GLN A 114 9.23 23.19 -4.27
N GLU A 115 8.40 23.92 -3.53
CA GLU A 115 8.71 25.27 -3.04
C GLU A 115 9.85 25.25 -2.01
N GLN A 116 9.83 24.31 -1.05
CA GLN A 116 10.88 24.21 -0.04
C GLN A 116 12.22 23.68 -0.60
N VAL A 117 12.19 22.70 -1.52
CA VAL A 117 13.40 22.05 -2.06
C VAL A 117 13.96 22.80 -3.28
N GLY A 118 13.16 23.64 -3.94
CA GLY A 118 13.59 24.45 -5.08
C GLY A 118 13.79 23.66 -6.38
N CYS A 119 13.26 22.44 -6.47
CA CYS A 119 13.32 21.60 -7.67
C CYS A 119 11.96 21.00 -8.02
N ARG A 120 11.70 20.80 -9.32
CA ARG A 120 10.51 20.05 -9.77
C ARG A 120 10.58 18.60 -9.30
N ILE A 121 9.53 18.15 -8.62
CA ILE A 121 9.36 16.78 -8.13
C ILE A 121 8.47 16.03 -9.12
N LYS A 122 8.87 14.82 -9.49
CA LYS A 122 8.10 13.96 -10.41
C LYS A 122 8.13 12.49 -10.01
N ASN A 123 9.30 11.98 -9.62
CA ASN A 123 9.47 10.58 -9.24
C ASN A 123 9.15 10.39 -7.76
N VAL A 124 8.27 9.45 -7.43
CA VAL A 124 7.85 9.18 -6.04
C VAL A 124 7.76 7.68 -5.74
N VAL A 125 8.05 7.31 -4.51
CA VAL A 125 7.58 6.06 -3.87
C VAL A 125 6.44 6.45 -2.95
N ILE A 126 5.32 5.74 -3.03
CA ILE A 126 4.14 5.98 -2.17
C ILE A 126 3.94 4.75 -1.28
N THR A 127 3.64 4.97 0.00
CA THR A 127 3.36 3.87 0.94
C THR A 127 1.90 3.43 0.91
N CYS A 128 1.66 2.18 1.33
CA CYS A 128 0.32 1.68 1.63
C CYS A 128 0.38 0.67 2.80
N PRO A 129 -0.74 0.41 3.48
CA PRO A 129 -0.82 -0.59 4.54
C PRO A 129 -0.38 -1.95 4.02
N ALA A 130 0.33 -2.75 4.82
CA ALA A 130 0.80 -4.07 4.40
C ALA A 130 -0.36 -4.97 3.97
N TYR A 131 -1.50 -4.83 4.62
CA TYR A 131 -2.73 -5.57 4.38
C TYR A 131 -3.51 -5.16 3.10
N PHE A 132 -3.10 -4.10 2.39
CA PHE A 132 -3.74 -3.73 1.12
C PHE A 132 -3.49 -4.79 0.05
N GLY A 133 -4.58 -5.23 -0.60
CA GLY A 133 -4.58 -6.20 -1.69
C GLY A 133 -4.25 -5.59 -3.05
N ILE A 134 -4.56 -6.33 -4.10
CA ILE A 134 -4.23 -5.98 -5.50
C ILE A 134 -4.91 -4.67 -5.91
N ASN A 135 -6.22 -4.54 -5.62
CA ASN A 135 -6.99 -3.37 -6.02
C ASN A 135 -6.58 -2.13 -5.23
N GLU A 136 -6.42 -2.23 -3.92
CA GLU A 136 -6.11 -1.08 -3.08
C GLU A 136 -4.72 -0.50 -3.39
N ARG A 137 -3.74 -1.37 -3.72
CA ARG A 137 -2.40 -0.95 -4.19
C ARG A 137 -2.45 -0.26 -5.55
N GLU A 138 -3.26 -0.75 -6.48
CA GLU A 138 -3.42 -0.15 -7.80
C GLU A 138 -4.12 1.22 -7.72
N SER A 139 -5.14 1.38 -6.87
CA SER A 139 -5.79 2.69 -6.64
C SER A 139 -4.82 3.73 -6.06
N VAL A 140 -3.95 3.37 -5.11
CA VAL A 140 -2.89 4.29 -4.62
C VAL A 140 -1.92 4.68 -5.74
N ARG A 141 -1.54 3.72 -6.60
CA ARG A 141 -0.67 3.95 -7.77
C ARG A 141 -1.33 4.92 -8.76
N LEU A 142 -2.61 4.72 -9.05
CA LEU A 142 -3.39 5.56 -9.98
C LEU A 142 -3.65 6.95 -9.42
N ALA A 143 -3.87 7.12 -8.11
CA ALA A 143 -3.92 8.44 -7.47
C ALA A 143 -2.63 9.25 -7.73
N GLY A 144 -1.46 8.60 -7.67
CA GLY A 144 -0.18 9.20 -8.03
C GLY A 144 -0.09 9.60 -9.52
N GLU A 145 -0.60 8.76 -10.44
CA GLU A 145 -0.66 9.13 -11.86
C GLU A 145 -1.62 10.31 -12.14
N ILE A 146 -2.78 10.35 -11.48
CA ILE A 146 -3.74 11.47 -11.57
C ILE A 146 -3.11 12.75 -11.02
N ALA A 147 -2.30 12.66 -9.95
CA ALA A 147 -1.51 13.77 -9.44
C ALA A 147 -0.40 14.26 -10.40
N GLY A 148 -0.14 13.54 -11.50
CA GLY A 148 0.90 13.87 -12.48
C GLY A 148 2.30 13.34 -12.12
N LEU A 149 2.37 12.40 -11.17
CA LEU A 149 3.61 11.84 -10.66
C LEU A 149 3.98 10.54 -11.39
N THR A 150 5.28 10.26 -11.47
CA THR A 150 5.80 8.95 -11.85
C THR A 150 6.00 8.14 -10.58
N VAL A 151 4.99 7.33 -10.25
CA VAL A 151 5.08 6.36 -9.14
C VAL A 151 6.09 5.29 -9.52
N ARG A 152 7.26 5.35 -8.89
CA ARG A 152 8.40 4.44 -9.13
C ARG A 152 8.14 3.05 -8.57
N GLN A 153 7.46 2.98 -7.43
CA GLN A 153 7.05 1.75 -6.75
C GLN A 153 6.04 2.10 -5.63
N ILE A 154 5.15 1.15 -5.32
CA ILE A 154 4.37 1.15 -4.07
C ILE A 154 5.09 0.26 -3.04
N ILE A 155 5.26 0.75 -1.82
CA ILE A 155 5.92 0.01 -0.72
C ILE A 155 4.98 -0.16 0.47
N SER A 156 5.08 -1.28 1.19
CA SER A 156 4.34 -1.50 2.42
C SER A 156 4.86 -0.59 3.55
N GLU A 157 3.96 0.05 4.28
CA GLU A 157 4.21 0.95 5.44
C GLU A 157 5.20 0.35 6.46
N PRO A 158 5.01 -0.89 6.95
CA PRO A 158 5.96 -1.50 7.89
C PRO A 158 7.33 -1.85 7.26
N THR A 159 7.39 -2.12 5.96
CA THR A 159 8.68 -2.30 5.26
C THR A 159 9.43 -0.97 5.16
N ALA A 160 8.74 0.12 4.83
CA ALA A 160 9.32 1.46 4.87
C ALA A 160 9.81 1.81 6.29
N ALA A 161 9.00 1.57 7.32
CA ALA A 161 9.41 1.75 8.71
C ALA A 161 10.67 0.93 9.08
N ALA A 162 10.78 -0.32 8.64
CA ALA A 162 11.98 -1.15 8.86
C ALA A 162 13.23 -0.59 8.14
N ILE A 163 13.08 -0.09 6.90
CA ILE A 163 14.16 0.61 6.19
C ILE A 163 14.63 1.81 6.99
N ALA A 164 13.69 2.64 7.47
CA ALA A 164 13.99 3.81 8.28
C ALA A 164 14.61 3.48 9.64
N TYR A 165 14.25 2.35 10.25
CA TYR A 165 14.81 1.85 11.51
C TYR A 165 16.28 1.41 11.40
N GLY A 166 16.87 1.47 10.20
CA GLY A 166 18.28 1.18 9.97
C GLY A 166 18.54 -0.20 9.37
N ALA A 167 17.51 -0.91 8.88
CA ALA A 167 17.69 -2.19 8.20
C ALA A 167 18.63 -2.12 6.98
N ALA A 168 18.79 -0.93 6.39
CA ALA A 168 19.75 -0.65 5.33
C ALA A 168 21.23 -0.63 5.78
N GLU A 169 21.51 -0.54 7.08
CA GLU A 169 22.83 -0.25 7.68
C GLU A 169 23.23 -1.22 8.82
N MET A 170 22.33 -2.09 9.27
CA MET A 170 22.63 -3.11 10.30
C MET A 170 23.73 -4.08 9.84
N GLN A 171 24.70 -4.34 10.73
CA GLN A 171 25.76 -5.32 10.54
C GLN A 171 25.38 -6.72 11.04
N GLU A 172 24.46 -6.82 12.02
CA GLU A 172 23.98 -8.09 12.58
C GLU A 172 22.52 -8.37 12.19
N PRO A 173 22.14 -9.63 11.93
CA PRO A 173 20.75 -10.03 11.74
C PRO A 173 19.86 -9.73 12.94
N LYS A 174 18.64 -9.23 12.70
CA LYS A 174 17.67 -8.86 13.74
C LYS A 174 16.24 -9.11 13.28
N LYS A 175 15.43 -9.75 14.12
CA LYS A 175 13.99 -9.94 13.88
C LYS A 175 13.22 -8.88 14.65
N ILE A 176 12.54 -8.00 13.93
CA ILE A 176 11.66 -7.01 14.54
C ILE A 176 10.20 -7.33 14.24
N VAL A 177 9.33 -6.81 15.07
CA VAL A 177 7.89 -6.71 14.81
C VAL A 177 7.56 -5.23 14.67
N VAL A 178 7.14 -4.80 13.49
CA VAL A 178 6.64 -3.44 13.27
C VAL A 178 5.16 -3.44 13.60
N TYR A 179 4.80 -2.66 14.63
CA TYR A 179 3.44 -2.42 15.08
C TYR A 179 3.06 -1.01 14.63
N ASP A 180 2.20 -0.92 13.62
CA ASP A 180 1.75 0.33 13.02
C ASP A 180 0.31 0.61 13.41
N LEU A 181 0.09 1.57 14.32
CA LEU A 181 -1.25 2.03 14.69
C LEU A 181 -1.45 3.45 14.15
N GLY A 182 -1.90 3.50 12.90
CA GLY A 182 -2.14 4.73 12.17
C GLY A 182 -3.41 5.47 12.61
N GLY A 183 -3.86 6.39 11.76
CA GLY A 183 -5.09 7.16 11.96
C GLY A 183 -6.37 6.38 11.61
N GLY A 184 -6.28 5.34 10.78
CA GLY A 184 -7.44 4.53 10.42
C GLY A 184 -7.20 3.05 10.09
N THR A 185 -5.95 2.61 10.11
CA THR A 185 -5.52 1.22 9.86
C THR A 185 -4.55 0.78 10.95
N PHE A 186 -4.55 -0.52 11.25
CA PHE A 186 -3.59 -1.17 12.14
C PHE A 186 -2.88 -2.27 11.35
N ASP A 187 -1.56 -2.21 11.22
CA ASP A 187 -0.76 -3.29 10.65
C ASP A 187 0.20 -3.85 11.70
N ILE A 188 0.45 -5.16 11.62
CA ILE A 188 1.44 -5.86 12.45
C ILE A 188 2.25 -6.81 11.58
N THR A 189 3.56 -6.55 11.46
CA THR A 189 4.42 -7.29 10.52
C THR A 189 5.70 -7.75 11.20
N MET A 190 6.00 -9.04 11.14
CA MET A 190 7.31 -9.57 11.55
C MET A 190 8.29 -9.51 10.37
N ILE A 191 9.50 -9.00 10.61
CA ILE A 191 10.53 -8.76 9.60
C ILE A 191 11.88 -9.30 10.10
N ASP A 192 12.51 -10.19 9.33
CA ASP A 192 13.90 -10.63 9.52
C ASP A 192 14.81 -9.69 8.71
N ILE A 193 15.45 -8.77 9.41
CA ILE A 193 16.44 -7.83 8.88
C ILE A 193 17.80 -8.52 8.90
N ARG A 194 18.53 -8.42 7.80
CA ARG A 194 19.92 -8.87 7.65
C ARG A 194 20.73 -7.81 6.90
N PRO A 195 22.06 -7.84 6.94
CA PRO A 195 22.88 -6.95 6.10
C PRO A 195 22.42 -6.99 4.64
N LYS A 196 22.01 -5.83 4.12
CA LYS A 196 21.48 -5.62 2.75
C LYS A 196 20.21 -6.42 2.38
N SER A 197 19.50 -7.04 3.33
CA SER A 197 18.29 -7.82 3.04
C SER A 197 17.21 -7.63 4.09
N ILE A 198 15.99 -7.35 3.63
CA ILE A 198 14.78 -7.22 4.44
C ILE A 198 13.81 -8.30 4.00
N LYS A 199 13.47 -9.22 4.90
CA LYS A 199 12.51 -10.28 4.60
C LYS A 199 11.29 -10.16 5.51
N VAL A 200 10.13 -9.94 4.92
CA VAL A 200 8.85 -10.04 5.62
C VAL A 200 8.57 -11.51 5.91
N ILE A 201 8.32 -11.82 7.18
CA ILE A 201 8.03 -13.17 7.66
C ILE A 201 6.54 -13.45 7.63
N GLY A 202 5.75 -12.45 8.00
CA GLY A 202 4.30 -12.48 7.91
C GLY A 202 3.70 -11.17 8.36
N THR A 203 2.54 -10.87 7.80
CA THR A 203 1.74 -9.70 8.12
C THR A 203 0.37 -10.12 8.63
N GLY A 204 -0.24 -9.25 9.44
CA GLY A 204 -1.64 -9.23 9.78
C GLY A 204 -2.03 -7.78 10.05
N GLY A 205 -3.32 -7.51 10.21
CA GLY A 205 -3.76 -6.14 10.42
C GLY A 205 -5.28 -6.03 10.47
N ASP A 206 -5.75 -4.80 10.39
CA ASP A 206 -7.14 -4.44 10.36
C ASP A 206 -7.32 -3.09 9.62
N PRO A 207 -7.97 -3.08 8.45
CA PRO A 207 -8.12 -1.88 7.64
C PRO A 207 -9.14 -0.87 8.22
N ARG A 208 -9.81 -1.21 9.33
CA ARG A 208 -10.82 -0.39 10.01
C ARG A 208 -10.59 -0.34 11.52
N LEU A 209 -9.32 -0.22 11.92
CA LEU A 209 -8.90 -0.01 13.31
C LEU A 209 -7.74 0.98 13.36
N GLY A 210 -7.89 2.12 14.03
CA GLY A 210 -6.87 3.15 14.16
C GLY A 210 -7.39 4.38 14.88
N GLY A 211 -6.62 5.46 14.89
CA GLY A 211 -6.91 6.66 15.70
C GLY A 211 -8.30 7.29 15.54
N LYS A 212 -9.01 7.07 14.42
CA LYS A 212 -10.42 7.46 14.24
C LYS A 212 -11.34 6.71 15.22
N ASP A 213 -11.18 5.41 15.39
CA ASP A 213 -12.11 4.63 16.22
C ASP A 213 -11.95 4.97 17.71
N TRP A 214 -10.76 5.44 18.13
CA TRP A 214 -10.56 6.08 19.43
C TRP A 214 -11.28 7.43 19.54
N ASN A 215 -11.34 8.22 18.47
CA ASN A 215 -12.14 9.45 18.45
C ASN A 215 -13.63 9.11 18.52
N ASP A 216 -14.10 8.13 17.75
CA ASP A 216 -15.49 7.71 17.71
C ASP A 216 -15.97 7.31 19.12
N ARG A 217 -15.20 6.50 19.87
CA ARG A 217 -15.47 6.18 21.29
C ARG A 217 -15.53 7.41 22.20
N MET A 218 -14.67 8.40 21.97
CA MET A 218 -14.66 9.64 22.73
C MET A 218 -15.86 10.54 22.36
N MET A 219 -16.28 10.57 21.10
CA MET A 219 -17.44 11.32 20.62
C MET A 219 -18.75 10.70 21.14
N GLU A 220 -18.88 9.37 21.10
CA GLU A 220 -19.96 8.60 21.73
C GLU A 220 -20.11 8.99 23.21
N PHE A 221 -19.01 8.92 23.98
CA PHE A 221 -19.00 9.27 25.40
C PHE A 221 -19.32 10.76 25.65
N VAL A 222 -18.75 11.68 24.86
CA VAL A 222 -19.02 13.13 25.00
C VAL A 222 -20.48 13.45 24.70
N ALA A 223 -21.08 12.82 23.70
CA ALA A 223 -22.49 12.99 23.40
C ALA A 223 -23.39 12.45 24.52
N GLU A 224 -23.11 11.26 25.04
CA GLU A 224 -23.83 10.72 26.20
C GLU A 224 -23.83 11.67 27.40
N GLU A 225 -22.66 12.24 27.75
CA GLU A 225 -22.56 13.17 28.88
C GLU A 225 -23.24 14.52 28.59
N PHE A 226 -23.21 15.00 27.33
CA PHE A 226 -23.97 16.17 26.89
C PHE A 226 -25.49 15.99 27.10
N TYR A 227 -26.06 14.85 26.72
CA TYR A 227 -27.49 14.60 26.92
C TYR A 227 -27.87 14.47 28.39
N LYS A 228 -27.00 13.84 29.21
CA LYS A 228 -27.18 13.73 30.67
C LYS A 228 -27.18 15.10 31.37
N ASP A 229 -26.33 16.02 30.93
CA ASP A 229 -26.23 17.38 31.49
C ASP A 229 -27.35 18.31 31.00
N THR A 230 -27.65 18.28 29.70
CA THR A 230 -28.58 19.24 29.07
C THR A 230 -30.05 18.84 29.12
N GLY A 231 -30.34 17.55 29.30
CA GLY A 231 -31.69 16.98 29.29
C GLY A 231 -32.37 16.94 27.91
N LEU A 232 -31.64 17.13 26.81
CA LEU A 232 -32.16 17.03 25.45
C LEU A 232 -32.40 15.56 25.04
N ASP A 233 -33.42 15.32 24.22
CA ASP A 233 -33.66 14.00 23.63
C ASP A 233 -32.69 13.75 22.46
N PRO A 234 -31.83 12.71 22.51
CA PRO A 234 -30.90 12.39 21.43
C PRO A 234 -31.58 11.97 20.12
N VAL A 235 -32.87 11.58 20.14
CA VAL A 235 -33.65 11.24 18.94
C VAL A 235 -34.14 12.50 18.21
N GLU A 236 -34.47 13.55 18.95
CA GLU A 236 -34.89 14.84 18.37
C GLU A 236 -33.67 15.72 18.01
N TYR A 237 -32.61 15.67 18.82
CA TYR A 237 -31.46 16.57 18.76
C TYR A 237 -30.13 15.82 18.66
N ASN A 238 -29.90 15.07 17.58
CA ASN A 238 -28.65 14.33 17.40
C ASN A 238 -27.47 15.25 17.03
N ILE A 239 -26.61 15.58 18.00
CA ILE A 239 -25.43 16.44 17.84
C ILE A 239 -24.33 15.81 16.98
N LEU A 240 -24.40 14.49 16.75
CA LEU A 240 -23.46 13.75 15.90
C LEU A 240 -23.94 13.69 14.44
N ASP A 241 -25.21 13.98 14.15
CA ASP A 241 -25.75 14.15 12.79
C ASP A 241 -25.74 15.62 12.33
N ASP A 242 -25.72 16.58 13.27
CA ASP A 242 -25.48 17.99 12.95
C ASP A 242 -24.03 18.20 12.50
N TYR A 243 -23.83 18.46 11.21
CA TYR A 243 -22.51 18.53 10.59
C TYR A 243 -21.53 19.51 11.26
N ALA A 244 -22.01 20.69 11.66
CA ALA A 244 -21.17 21.72 12.26
C ALA A 244 -20.73 21.33 13.69
N THR A 245 -21.69 20.85 14.50
CA THR A 245 -21.46 20.41 15.87
C THR A 245 -20.61 19.15 15.91
N HIS A 246 -20.87 18.17 15.03
CA HIS A 246 -20.04 16.98 14.84
C HIS A 246 -18.57 17.37 14.58
N TRP A 247 -18.33 18.33 13.69
CA TRP A 247 -16.96 18.74 13.33
C TRP A 247 -16.23 19.48 14.46
N ASP A 248 -16.92 20.33 15.23
CA ASP A 248 -16.31 20.96 16.41
C ASP A 248 -16.00 19.91 17.49
N ILE A 249 -16.95 19.04 17.84
CA ILE A 249 -16.72 17.92 18.78
C ILE A 249 -15.53 17.08 18.32
N HIS A 250 -15.44 16.74 17.02
CA HIS A 250 -14.35 15.95 16.46
C HIS A 250 -12.97 16.66 16.61
N ASP A 251 -12.88 17.96 16.31
CA ASP A 251 -11.66 18.77 16.47
C ASP A 251 -11.23 18.84 17.95
N GLN A 252 -12.17 19.02 18.89
CA GLN A 252 -11.89 19.01 20.33
C GLN A 252 -11.46 17.61 20.82
N VAL A 253 -12.11 16.54 20.35
CA VAL A 253 -11.78 15.14 20.69
C VAL A 253 -10.38 14.76 20.19
N GLU A 254 -10.01 15.11 18.96
CA GLU A 254 -8.69 14.84 18.41
C GLU A 254 -7.58 15.55 19.21
N LYS A 255 -7.80 16.81 19.62
CA LYS A 255 -6.91 17.56 20.51
C LYS A 255 -6.81 16.91 21.89
N ALA A 256 -7.95 16.52 22.48
CA ALA A 256 -8.01 15.86 23.77
C ALA A 256 -7.25 14.53 23.77
N LYS A 257 -7.48 13.67 22.76
CA LYS A 257 -6.75 12.40 22.56
C LYS A 257 -5.24 12.62 22.49
N LYS A 258 -4.78 13.57 21.66
CA LYS A 258 -3.35 13.93 21.55
C LYS A 258 -2.77 14.42 22.87
N SER A 259 -3.55 15.15 23.67
CA SER A 259 -3.09 15.60 24.99
C SER A 259 -2.84 14.45 25.97
N PHE A 260 -3.57 13.33 25.88
CA PHE A 260 -3.40 12.18 26.77
C PHE A 260 -2.06 11.45 26.65
N VAL A 261 -1.21 11.79 25.68
CA VAL A 261 0.20 11.37 25.68
C VAL A 261 0.90 11.90 26.93
N ASN A 262 0.79 13.21 27.19
CA ASN A 262 1.52 13.91 28.26
C ASN A 262 0.65 14.29 29.47
N SER A 263 -0.67 14.44 29.29
CA SER A 263 -1.61 14.90 30.31
C SER A 263 -2.46 13.77 30.89
N GLN A 264 -2.85 13.87 32.16
CA GLN A 264 -3.80 12.94 32.81
C GLN A 264 -5.26 13.34 32.61
N LYS A 265 -5.51 14.55 32.12
CA LYS A 265 -6.83 15.15 31.93
C LYS A 265 -6.83 15.98 30.65
N ALA A 266 -7.98 16.04 29.98
CA ALA A 266 -8.24 16.87 28.81
C ALA A 266 -9.60 17.55 28.97
N LYS A 267 -9.75 18.75 28.40
CA LYS A 267 -11.03 19.46 28.37
C LYS A 267 -11.61 19.42 26.97
N ILE A 268 -12.91 19.17 26.88
CA ILE A 268 -13.71 19.21 25.65
C ILE A 268 -14.90 20.11 25.95
N GLY A 269 -15.23 21.02 25.05
CA GLY A 269 -16.39 21.89 25.19
C GLY A 269 -16.79 22.49 23.86
N PHE A 270 -18.10 22.71 23.70
CA PHE A 270 -18.78 23.19 22.50
C PHE A 270 -20.13 23.79 22.92
N SER A 271 -20.80 24.48 22.02
CA SER A 271 -22.12 25.07 22.26
C SER A 271 -23.14 24.52 21.24
N TYR A 272 -24.33 24.15 21.70
CA TYR A 272 -25.41 23.64 20.85
C TYR A 272 -26.77 24.18 21.33
N LEU A 273 -27.56 24.77 20.43
CA LEU A 273 -28.87 25.38 20.74
C LEU A 273 -28.85 26.29 22.00
N GLU A 274 -27.91 27.24 22.03
CA GLU A 274 -27.68 28.18 23.15
C GLU A 274 -27.30 27.53 24.50
N LYS A 275 -27.01 26.22 24.52
CA LYS A 275 -26.45 25.51 25.68
C LYS A 275 -24.96 25.32 25.50
N ASP A 276 -24.17 25.90 26.40
CA ASP A 276 -22.73 25.63 26.51
C ASP A 276 -22.51 24.33 27.29
N PHE A 277 -21.67 23.44 26.76
CA PHE A 277 -21.25 22.21 27.43
C PHE A 277 -19.74 22.15 27.59
N GLY A 278 -19.28 21.58 28.71
CA GLY A 278 -17.86 21.42 29.00
C GLY A 278 -17.58 20.25 29.94
N ILE A 279 -16.74 19.31 29.50
CA ILE A 279 -16.35 18.12 30.27
C ILE A 279 -14.82 18.05 30.43
N GLU A 280 -14.37 17.62 31.61
CA GLU A 280 -12.97 17.28 31.88
C GLU A 280 -12.80 15.75 31.90
N LEU A 281 -12.36 15.20 30.77
CA LEU A 281 -12.13 13.77 30.60
C LEU A 281 -10.79 13.35 31.21
N SER A 282 -10.77 12.29 32.02
CA SER A 282 -9.55 11.72 32.57
C SER A 282 -8.95 10.64 31.67
N ARG A 283 -7.64 10.43 31.77
CA ARG A 283 -6.92 9.36 31.06
C ARG A 283 -7.46 7.97 31.43
N ASP A 284 -7.95 7.79 32.66
CA ASP A 284 -8.53 6.52 33.11
C ASP A 284 -9.88 6.24 32.43
N ILE A 285 -10.74 7.24 32.25
CA ILE A 285 -11.99 7.10 31.48
C ILE A 285 -11.65 6.82 30.01
N PHE A 286 -10.72 7.58 29.42
CA PHE A 286 -10.24 7.35 28.05
C PHE A 286 -9.72 5.91 27.82
N ASN A 287 -8.89 5.40 28.74
CA ASN A 287 -8.41 4.02 28.69
C ASN A 287 -9.54 3.00 28.89
N ALA A 288 -10.58 3.32 29.66
CA ALA A 288 -11.73 2.43 29.87
C ALA A 288 -12.62 2.32 28.62
N ILE A 289 -12.98 3.46 28.01
CA ILE A 289 -13.88 3.51 26.83
C ILE A 289 -13.20 3.06 25.52
N THR A 290 -11.88 2.90 25.51
CA THR A 290 -11.10 2.43 24.32
C THR A 290 -10.38 1.09 24.55
N LYS A 291 -10.68 0.41 25.66
CA LYS A 291 -10.00 -0.83 26.08
C LYS A 291 -10.20 -1.99 25.09
N ASP A 292 -11.38 -2.09 24.49
CA ASP A 292 -11.72 -3.07 23.46
C ASP A 292 -10.83 -2.94 22.22
N LEU A 293 -10.54 -1.70 21.81
CA LEU A 293 -9.69 -1.39 20.67
C LEU A 293 -8.23 -1.83 20.91
N ILE A 294 -7.67 -1.58 22.09
CA ILE A 294 -6.33 -2.10 22.48
C ILE A 294 -6.35 -3.64 22.57
N HIS A 295 -7.41 -4.25 23.11
CA HIS A 295 -7.50 -5.71 23.13
C HIS A 295 -7.52 -6.31 21.72
N ARG A 296 -8.18 -5.65 20.75
CA ARG A 296 -8.23 -6.05 19.34
C ARG A 296 -6.84 -6.05 18.70
N THR A 297 -6.05 -4.98 18.87
CA THR A 297 -4.68 -4.92 18.30
C THR A 297 -3.76 -5.99 18.92
N LEU A 298 -3.84 -6.24 20.22
CA LEU A 298 -3.05 -7.27 20.91
C LEU A 298 -3.45 -8.70 20.50
N ASN A 299 -4.73 -8.94 20.20
CA ASN A 299 -5.22 -10.22 19.70
C ASN A 299 -4.75 -10.48 18.26
N ILE A 300 -4.85 -9.48 17.38
CA ILE A 300 -4.32 -9.56 16.00
C ILE A 300 -2.80 -9.81 16.02
N THR A 301 -2.07 -9.09 16.87
CA THR A 301 -0.63 -9.31 17.10
C THR A 301 -0.34 -10.75 17.54
N SER A 302 -1.13 -11.29 18.47
CA SER A 302 -1.01 -12.68 18.92
C SER A 302 -1.28 -13.69 17.79
N GLY A 303 -2.20 -13.38 16.88
CA GLY A 303 -2.48 -14.16 15.67
C GLY A 303 -1.29 -14.19 14.71
N MET A 304 -0.77 -13.04 14.30
CA MET A 304 0.40 -12.94 13.43
C MET A 304 1.61 -13.68 14.02
N LEU A 305 1.88 -13.51 15.32
CA LEU A 305 2.96 -14.23 16.01
C LEU A 305 2.76 -15.76 16.05
N LYS A 306 1.51 -16.24 16.08
CA LYS A 306 1.19 -17.67 15.98
C LYS A 306 1.49 -18.20 14.57
N ASP A 307 1.20 -17.43 13.53
CA ASP A 307 1.49 -17.83 12.15
C ASP A 307 2.98 -17.76 11.82
N ALA A 308 3.70 -16.77 12.34
CA ALA A 308 5.17 -16.73 12.30
C ALA A 308 5.80 -17.96 12.97
N ARG A 309 5.24 -18.41 14.11
CA ARG A 309 5.67 -19.66 14.78
C ARG A 309 5.45 -20.91 13.94
N LYS A 310 4.34 -21.03 13.20
CA LYS A 310 4.12 -22.14 12.25
C LYS A 310 5.24 -22.22 11.21
N LYS A 311 5.75 -21.07 10.75
CA LYS A 311 6.90 -20.95 9.83
C LYS A 311 8.28 -21.13 10.49
N GLY A 312 8.35 -21.47 11.77
CA GLY A 312 9.61 -21.67 12.53
C GLY A 312 10.15 -20.42 13.24
N TYR A 313 9.51 -19.25 13.10
CA TYR A 313 9.95 -17.99 13.72
C TYR A 313 9.37 -17.88 15.12
N THR A 314 10.07 -18.52 16.08
CA THR A 314 9.60 -18.64 17.48
C THR A 314 10.00 -17.48 18.40
N ARG A 315 10.92 -16.62 17.93
CA ARG A 315 11.43 -15.46 18.67
C ARG A 315 11.60 -14.25 17.73
N PHE A 316 11.42 -13.07 18.30
CA PHE A 316 11.80 -11.77 17.74
C PHE A 316 12.55 -10.99 18.82
N ASP A 317 13.34 -10.00 18.42
CA ASP A 317 14.23 -9.26 19.31
C ASP A 317 13.55 -8.00 19.86
N GLU A 318 12.75 -7.29 19.04
CA GLU A 318 12.13 -6.00 19.41
C GLU A 318 10.77 -5.78 18.75
N ILE A 319 9.91 -4.99 19.41
CA ILE A 319 8.70 -4.39 18.82
C ILE A 319 8.98 -2.91 18.55
N ILE A 320 8.77 -2.47 17.31
CA ILE A 320 8.95 -1.09 16.87
C ILE A 320 7.57 -0.48 16.65
N LEU A 321 7.29 0.63 17.35
CA LEU A 321 6.02 1.35 17.27
C LEU A 321 6.12 2.47 16.24
N VAL A 322 5.21 2.43 15.27
CA VAL A 322 4.97 3.47 14.26
C VAL A 322 3.48 3.80 14.16
N GLY A 323 3.13 4.85 13.41
CA GLY A 323 1.79 5.41 13.36
C GLY A 323 1.50 6.33 14.56
N GLY A 324 0.84 7.47 14.32
CA GLY A 324 0.63 8.51 15.35
C GLY A 324 -0.16 8.06 16.58
N SER A 325 -1.04 7.07 16.46
CA SER A 325 -1.82 6.55 17.60
C SER A 325 -0.96 5.70 18.54
N SER A 326 0.22 5.24 18.11
CA SER A 326 1.17 4.51 18.96
C SER A 326 1.81 5.36 20.06
N TYR A 327 1.69 6.69 20.03
CA TYR A 327 2.08 7.55 21.17
C TYR A 327 1.17 7.37 22.40
N LEU A 328 -0.01 6.77 22.25
CA LEU A 328 -0.92 6.53 23.38
C LEU A 328 -0.30 5.52 24.35
N GLY A 329 -0.06 5.93 25.61
CA GLY A 329 0.64 5.10 26.60
C GLY A 329 -0.01 3.74 26.88
N GLN A 330 -1.30 3.57 26.62
CA GLN A 330 -1.99 2.27 26.70
C GLN A 330 -1.52 1.25 25.64
N VAL A 331 -0.99 1.70 24.50
CA VAL A 331 -0.39 0.82 23.48
C VAL A 331 0.88 0.18 24.01
N ALA A 332 1.84 1.00 24.47
CA ALA A 332 3.09 0.52 25.03
C ALA A 332 2.84 -0.40 26.25
N LYS A 333 2.00 0.05 27.19
CA LYS A 333 1.61 -0.75 28.37
C LYS A 333 0.97 -2.08 27.97
N GLY A 334 -0.01 -2.07 27.06
CA GLY A 334 -0.69 -3.29 26.63
C GLY A 334 0.24 -4.31 25.99
N ILE A 335 1.25 -3.84 25.26
CA ILE A 335 2.29 -4.69 24.67
C ILE A 335 3.20 -5.28 25.75
N THR A 336 3.70 -4.46 26.67
CA THR A 336 4.55 -4.91 27.79
C THR A 336 3.80 -5.92 28.68
N ASP A 337 2.56 -5.61 29.08
CA ASP A 337 1.71 -6.48 29.91
C ASP A 337 1.39 -7.83 29.22
N LYS A 338 1.24 -7.84 27.89
CA LYS A 338 0.85 -9.04 27.12
C LYS A 338 2.01 -9.90 26.66
N PHE A 339 3.13 -9.30 26.27
CA PHE A 339 4.25 -9.97 25.60
C PHE A 339 5.56 -9.95 26.40
N GLY A 340 5.64 -9.19 27.51
CA GLY A 340 6.82 -9.10 28.36
C GLY A 340 8.02 -8.39 27.71
N ILE A 341 7.78 -7.57 26.69
CA ILE A 341 8.79 -6.85 25.92
C ILE A 341 8.41 -5.38 25.86
N GLU A 342 9.33 -4.51 26.29
CA GLU A 342 9.17 -3.06 26.18
C GLU A 342 9.30 -2.62 24.70
N PRO A 343 8.25 -2.04 24.10
CA PRO A 343 8.29 -1.64 22.70
C PRO A 343 8.98 -0.28 22.53
N LYS A 344 9.60 -0.07 21.36
CA LYS A 344 10.36 1.16 21.05
C LYS A 344 9.57 2.07 20.12
N LEU A 345 9.26 3.28 20.58
CA LEU A 345 8.80 4.37 19.71
C LEU A 345 9.92 4.76 18.76
N TYR A 346 9.67 4.65 17.45
CA TYR A 346 10.66 5.03 16.43
C TYR A 346 10.05 6.02 15.43
N HIS A 347 10.26 7.31 15.69
CA HIS A 347 9.72 8.43 14.89
C HIS A 347 8.31 8.16 14.30
N PRO A 348 7.27 7.86 15.10
CA PRO A 348 6.05 7.22 14.62
C PRO A 348 5.31 7.91 13.46
N GLU A 349 5.41 9.23 13.34
CA GLU A 349 4.78 10.03 12.27
C GLU A 349 5.70 10.33 11.08
N GLU A 350 6.98 9.92 11.14
CA GLU A 350 7.99 10.24 10.12
C GLU A 350 8.72 9.01 9.55
N ALA A 351 8.77 7.90 10.29
CA ALA A 351 9.55 6.72 9.91
C ALA A 351 9.12 6.15 8.56
N ILE A 352 7.81 6.14 8.28
CA ILE A 352 7.23 5.61 7.04
C ILE A 352 7.71 6.43 5.82
N ALA A 353 7.50 7.75 5.80
CA ALA A 353 7.96 8.60 4.70
C ALA A 353 9.49 8.62 4.56
N ARG A 354 10.23 8.68 5.68
CA ARG A 354 11.72 8.57 5.68
C ARG A 354 12.17 7.26 5.03
N GLY A 355 11.49 6.15 5.34
CA GLY A 355 11.75 4.83 4.78
C GLY A 355 11.50 4.75 3.28
N ALA A 356 10.35 5.27 2.85
CA ALA A 356 10.01 5.39 1.43
C ALA A 356 11.01 6.27 0.66
N ALA A 357 11.54 7.33 1.29
CA ALA A 357 12.56 8.19 0.69
C ALA A 357 13.93 7.50 0.59
N ILE A 358 14.37 6.78 1.63
CA ILE A 358 15.58 5.94 1.57
C ILE A 358 15.43 4.91 0.46
N PHE A 359 14.28 4.25 0.36
CA PHE A 359 14.00 3.27 -0.68
C PHE A 359 14.03 3.89 -2.08
N GLY A 360 13.35 5.02 -2.30
CA GLY A 360 13.38 5.77 -3.55
C GLY A 360 14.79 6.22 -3.95
N TRP A 361 15.60 6.67 -3.00
CA TRP A 361 17.00 7.01 -3.23
C TRP A 361 17.85 5.79 -3.61
N LYS A 362 17.62 4.64 -2.97
CA LYS A 362 18.25 3.36 -3.37
C LYS A 362 17.83 2.94 -4.78
N LEU A 363 16.56 3.10 -5.16
CA LEU A 363 16.11 2.88 -6.55
C LEU A 363 16.83 3.80 -7.54
N PHE A 364 16.93 5.11 -7.25
CA PHE A 364 17.68 6.06 -8.09
C PHE A 364 19.15 5.65 -8.27
N LEU A 365 19.83 5.26 -7.19
CA LEU A 365 21.21 4.80 -7.25
C LEU A 365 21.34 3.48 -8.02
N ARG A 366 20.40 2.54 -7.84
CA ARG A 366 20.33 1.28 -8.59
C ARG A 366 20.16 1.53 -10.09
N ASP A 367 19.25 2.41 -10.50
CA ASP A 367 19.04 2.75 -11.92
C ASP A 367 20.35 3.23 -12.58
N ARG A 368 21.12 4.07 -11.88
CA ARG A 368 22.41 4.59 -12.36
C ARG A 368 23.51 3.53 -12.37
N MET A 369 23.54 2.64 -11.37
CA MET A 369 24.43 1.47 -11.37
C MET A 369 24.14 0.54 -12.56
N VAL A 370 22.86 0.22 -12.80
CA VAL A 370 22.41 -0.60 -13.93
C VAL A 370 22.83 0.05 -15.25
N GLU A 371 22.51 1.33 -15.47
CA GLU A 371 22.87 2.08 -16.68
C GLU A 371 24.39 2.07 -16.95
N ARG A 372 25.21 2.21 -15.90
CA ARG A 372 26.68 2.22 -16.01
C ARG A 372 27.23 0.83 -16.33
N ILE A 373 26.68 -0.22 -15.71
CA ILE A 373 27.08 -1.60 -15.98
C ILE A 373 26.67 -2.02 -17.40
N SER A 374 25.43 -1.73 -17.84
CA SER A 374 24.98 -2.03 -19.22
C SER A 374 25.92 -1.49 -20.28
N LYS A 375 26.40 -0.25 -20.12
CA LYS A 375 27.33 0.41 -21.06
C LYS A 375 28.73 -0.23 -21.09
N LYS A 376 29.14 -0.93 -20.03
CA LYS A 376 30.47 -1.56 -19.92
C LYS A 376 30.50 -3.01 -20.40
N VAL A 377 29.38 -3.72 -20.35
CA VAL A 377 29.32 -5.16 -20.69
C VAL A 377 28.76 -5.42 -22.11
N ASP A 378 28.41 -4.36 -22.87
CA ASP A 378 27.83 -4.39 -24.23
C ASP A 378 26.59 -5.31 -24.37
N ILE A 379 25.83 -5.47 -23.28
CA ILE A 379 24.60 -6.27 -23.28
C ILE A 379 23.41 -5.37 -23.64
N LYS A 380 22.78 -5.64 -24.79
CA LYS A 380 21.45 -5.12 -25.15
C LYS A 380 20.35 -5.86 -24.36
N MET A 381 20.32 -5.68 -23.04
CA MET A 381 19.30 -6.25 -22.15
C MET A 381 18.18 -5.27 -21.85
N ASP A 382 17.03 -5.79 -21.41
CA ASP A 382 16.06 -5.00 -20.67
C ASP A 382 16.66 -4.59 -19.31
N LEU A 383 16.48 -3.31 -18.96
CA LEU A 383 17.00 -2.72 -17.73
C LEU A 383 16.36 -3.36 -16.48
N GLY A 384 15.13 -3.89 -16.61
CA GLY A 384 14.46 -4.61 -15.53
C GLY A 384 15.15 -5.93 -15.17
N GLU A 385 15.46 -6.76 -16.18
CA GLU A 385 16.11 -8.05 -15.95
C GLU A 385 17.55 -7.91 -15.44
N LEU A 386 18.29 -6.89 -15.89
CA LEU A 386 19.64 -6.66 -15.39
C LEU A 386 19.64 -6.19 -13.93
N ALA A 387 18.67 -5.36 -13.52
CA ALA A 387 18.50 -4.97 -12.12
C ALA A 387 18.22 -6.20 -11.23
N ASP A 388 17.32 -7.08 -11.67
CA ASP A 388 16.93 -8.30 -10.95
C ASP A 388 18.04 -9.36 -10.95
N ASN A 389 18.92 -9.39 -11.95
CA ASN A 389 20.07 -10.31 -11.99
C ASN A 389 21.28 -9.79 -11.21
N LEU A 390 21.52 -8.48 -11.13
CA LEU A 390 22.57 -7.91 -10.27
C LEU A 390 22.32 -8.21 -8.78
N GLU A 391 21.05 -8.25 -8.36
CA GLU A 391 20.63 -8.71 -7.02
C GLU A 391 21.03 -10.18 -6.77
N LYS A 392 20.98 -11.05 -7.80
CA LYS A 392 21.37 -12.47 -7.71
C LYS A 392 22.88 -12.70 -7.80
N VAL A 393 23.58 -11.97 -8.67
CA VAL A 393 25.06 -12.06 -8.85
C VAL A 393 25.78 -11.76 -7.54
N ALA A 394 25.31 -10.74 -6.80
CA ALA A 394 25.83 -10.42 -5.47
C ALA A 394 25.70 -11.58 -4.44
N ARG A 395 24.76 -12.51 -4.64
CA ARG A 395 24.58 -13.72 -3.81
C ARG A 395 25.28 -14.97 -4.34
N LYS A 396 25.45 -15.10 -5.67
CA LYS A 396 26.11 -16.28 -6.28
C LYS A 396 27.57 -16.46 -5.86
N ALA A 397 28.20 -15.40 -5.34
CA ALA A 397 29.50 -15.46 -4.70
C ALA A 397 29.54 -16.34 -3.42
N GLU A 398 28.41 -16.67 -2.78
CA GLU A 398 28.40 -17.20 -1.41
C GLU A 398 27.67 -18.55 -1.19
N SER A 399 26.80 -19.07 -2.07
CA SER A 399 26.22 -20.43 -1.87
C SER A 399 25.62 -21.13 -3.11
N LYS A 400 25.59 -22.48 -3.09
CA LYS A 400 25.00 -23.37 -4.12
C LYS A 400 23.73 -24.08 -3.60
N MET A 401 22.78 -24.39 -4.48
CA MET A 401 21.56 -25.19 -4.20
C MET A 401 21.28 -26.24 -5.30
N PRO A 402 20.54 -27.33 -4.97
CA PRO A 402 19.81 -28.19 -5.93
C PRO A 402 18.26 -28.15 -5.75
N SER A 403 17.54 -29.03 -6.46
CA SER A 403 16.22 -28.77 -7.10
C SER A 403 14.96 -29.51 -6.55
N LEU A 404 13.86 -29.45 -7.34
CA LEU A 404 12.43 -29.72 -7.06
C LEU A 404 11.93 -31.17 -7.34
N ASP A 405 10.70 -31.48 -6.87
CA ASP A 405 9.49 -32.00 -7.60
C ASP A 405 8.48 -32.59 -6.55
N ASP A 406 7.20 -32.91 -6.76
CA ASP A 406 6.30 -33.03 -7.94
C ASP A 406 4.81 -32.65 -7.56
N LEU A 407 3.80 -33.10 -8.31
CA LEU A 407 2.34 -32.77 -8.27
C LEU A 407 1.42 -33.98 -7.92
N ASP A 408 0.13 -33.78 -7.58
CA ASP A 408 -1.03 -33.96 -8.52
C ASP A 408 -2.45 -33.77 -7.90
N GLY A 409 -3.45 -33.43 -8.72
CA GLY A 409 -4.88 -33.37 -8.30
C GLY A 409 -5.83 -32.56 -9.22
N HIS A 410 -6.82 -33.23 -9.84
CA HIS A 410 -7.75 -32.63 -10.81
C HIS A 410 -9.21 -32.54 -10.33
N LEU A 411 -9.89 -31.41 -10.65
CA LEU A 411 -11.34 -31.21 -10.54
C LEU A 411 -11.87 -30.43 -11.76
N GLU A 412 -12.96 -30.88 -12.38
CA GLU A 412 -13.63 -30.24 -13.54
C GLU A 412 -14.83 -29.41 -13.11
N LEU A 413 -14.95 -28.17 -13.59
CA LEU A 413 -16.08 -27.28 -13.30
C LEU A 413 -16.53 -26.51 -14.54
N THR A 414 -17.84 -26.23 -14.61
CA THR A 414 -18.57 -25.81 -15.82
C THR A 414 -18.70 -24.28 -15.90
N LEU A 415 -18.66 -23.71 -17.12
CA LEU A 415 -18.80 -22.27 -17.35
C LEU A 415 -20.02 -21.92 -18.22
N ASP A 416 -20.61 -20.77 -17.89
CA ASP A 416 -21.80 -20.21 -18.51
C ASP A 416 -21.53 -19.63 -19.91
N ALA A 417 -22.53 -19.67 -20.79
CA ALA A 417 -22.40 -19.46 -22.24
C ALA A 417 -23.04 -18.17 -22.76
N SER A 418 -23.48 -17.27 -21.89
CA SER A 418 -24.39 -16.16 -22.22
C SER A 418 -23.73 -14.79 -22.47
N TRP A 419 -22.65 -14.71 -23.28
CA TRP A 419 -22.06 -13.40 -23.66
C TRP A 419 -21.59 -13.34 -25.12
N ASP A 420 -21.95 -12.25 -25.81
CA ASP A 420 -21.60 -12.01 -27.22
C ASP A 420 -20.52 -10.90 -27.34
N PRO A 421 -19.34 -11.17 -27.93
CA PRO A 421 -18.20 -10.27 -27.94
C PRO A 421 -18.22 -9.23 -29.08
N THR A 422 -19.38 -8.68 -29.44
CA THR A 422 -19.51 -7.73 -30.56
C THR A 422 -19.37 -6.25 -30.19
N ASP A 423 -19.26 -5.91 -28.89
CA ASP A 423 -19.09 -4.51 -28.45
C ASP A 423 -17.61 -4.11 -28.25
N ARG A 424 -17.26 -2.95 -28.83
CA ARG A 424 -15.96 -2.23 -28.86
C ARG A 424 -14.75 -2.98 -29.48
N GLY A 425 -14.57 -2.74 -30.77
CA GLY A 425 -13.36 -3.12 -31.52
C GLY A 425 -12.18 -2.13 -31.41
N GLU A 426 -11.06 -2.58 -32.01
CA GLU A 426 -9.88 -1.79 -32.42
C GLU A 426 -9.00 -1.09 -31.36
N LYS A 427 -8.00 -1.82 -30.81
CA LYS A 427 -6.56 -1.44 -30.83
C LYS A 427 -5.63 -2.46 -30.14
N ILE A 428 -5.48 -3.67 -30.69
CA ILE A 428 -4.38 -4.58 -30.30
C ILE A 428 -3.75 -5.24 -31.55
N ARG A 429 -2.78 -4.56 -32.17
CA ARG A 429 -1.84 -5.14 -33.16
C ARG A 429 -0.43 -4.55 -33.03
N SER A 430 0.16 -4.58 -31.84
CA SER A 430 1.61 -4.33 -31.65
C SER A 430 2.15 -4.82 -30.30
N ALA A 431 2.09 -6.14 -30.06
CA ALA A 431 2.74 -6.79 -28.91
C ALA A 431 3.12 -8.23 -29.30
N LYS A 432 4.18 -8.38 -30.09
CA LYS A 432 4.58 -9.68 -30.68
C LYS A 432 6.10 -9.89 -30.65
N LYS A 433 6.71 -9.73 -29.49
CA LYS A 433 8.04 -10.29 -29.19
C LYS A 433 8.17 -10.64 -27.71
N THR A 434 8.65 -11.87 -27.47
CA THR A 434 9.31 -12.43 -26.28
C THR A 434 8.88 -11.97 -24.88
N LEU A 435 8.39 -12.94 -24.08
CA LEU A 435 8.26 -12.84 -22.61
C LEU A 435 8.23 -14.23 -21.92
N ASP A 436 8.69 -15.30 -22.57
CA ASP A 436 8.87 -16.65 -21.93
C ASP A 436 10.14 -17.36 -22.47
N GLU A 437 11.11 -16.62 -23.03
CA GLU A 437 12.39 -17.18 -23.51
C GLU A 437 13.62 -16.58 -22.78
N GLU A 438 13.43 -15.66 -21.83
CA GLU A 438 14.52 -14.93 -21.15
C GLU A 438 14.63 -15.25 -19.63
N LEU A 439 13.71 -16.04 -19.07
CA LEU A 439 13.62 -16.31 -17.62
C LEU A 439 14.23 -17.64 -17.13
N SER A 440 15.03 -18.32 -17.96
CA SER A 440 15.86 -19.46 -17.55
C SER A 440 17.30 -19.31 -18.06
N ASP A 441 18.26 -19.36 -17.14
CA ASP A 441 19.70 -19.50 -17.37
C ASP A 441 20.45 -18.41 -18.14
N ILE A 442 20.11 -17.13 -17.89
CA ILE A 442 21.03 -16.01 -18.15
C ILE A 442 21.90 -15.77 -16.89
N ASP A 443 23.05 -16.45 -16.84
CA ASP A 443 24.06 -16.27 -15.79
C ASP A 443 25.09 -15.19 -16.19
N ILE A 444 24.74 -13.92 -15.97
CA ILE A 444 25.64 -12.80 -16.31
C ILE A 444 26.68 -12.66 -15.21
N ASP A 445 27.86 -13.24 -15.43
CA ASP A 445 29.05 -12.97 -14.63
C ASP A 445 29.58 -11.56 -14.95
N VAL A 446 29.01 -10.53 -14.30
CA VAL A 446 29.53 -9.16 -14.36
C VAL A 446 30.82 -9.11 -13.53
N PRO A 447 31.99 -8.81 -14.13
CA PRO A 447 33.24 -8.83 -13.38
C PRO A 447 33.21 -7.83 -12.21
N VAL A 448 33.69 -8.24 -11.04
CA VAL A 448 33.71 -7.42 -9.82
C VAL A 448 34.40 -6.06 -10.05
N GLN A 449 35.41 -6.02 -10.92
CA GLN A 449 36.09 -4.79 -11.35
C GLN A 449 35.14 -3.79 -12.03
N VAL A 450 34.27 -4.26 -12.94
CA VAL A 450 33.27 -3.44 -13.63
C VAL A 450 32.29 -2.84 -12.60
N ILE A 451 31.84 -3.64 -11.63
CA ILE A 451 30.95 -3.19 -10.55
C ILE A 451 31.64 -2.10 -9.71
N GLU A 452 32.86 -2.35 -9.22
CA GLU A 452 33.59 -1.41 -8.36
C GLU A 452 33.98 -0.10 -9.06
N GLU A 453 34.27 -0.14 -10.36
CA GLU A 453 34.42 1.08 -11.17
C GLU A 453 33.09 1.82 -11.32
N SER A 454 32.00 1.12 -11.64
CA SER A 454 30.68 1.74 -11.77
C SER A 454 30.20 2.37 -10.45
N VAL A 455 30.50 1.76 -9.29
CA VAL A 455 30.23 2.37 -7.97
C VAL A 455 30.96 3.71 -7.83
N LYS A 456 32.23 3.81 -8.23
CA LYS A 456 33.02 5.05 -8.16
C LYS A 456 32.47 6.10 -9.13
N GLU A 457 32.21 5.72 -10.38
CA GLU A 457 31.62 6.63 -11.38
C GLU A 457 30.27 7.18 -10.93
N VAL A 458 29.38 6.35 -10.37
CA VAL A 458 28.08 6.81 -9.86
C VAL A 458 28.25 7.71 -8.63
N ALA A 459 29.19 7.41 -7.73
CA ALA A 459 29.51 8.26 -6.59
C ALA A 459 29.99 9.66 -7.03
N GLU A 460 30.90 9.73 -8.02
CA GLU A 460 31.38 10.98 -8.59
C GLU A 460 30.28 11.76 -9.33
N ASP A 461 29.50 11.10 -10.19
CA ASP A 461 28.39 11.70 -10.95
C ASP A 461 27.30 12.29 -10.04
N THR A 462 26.99 11.61 -8.93
CA THR A 462 25.86 11.95 -8.06
C THR A 462 26.25 12.79 -6.83
N GLY A 463 27.53 12.78 -6.45
CA GLY A 463 28.03 13.40 -5.22
C GLY A 463 27.84 12.58 -3.95
N TYR A 464 27.18 11.41 -4.02
CA TYR A 464 27.00 10.53 -2.85
C TYR A 464 28.28 9.73 -2.52
N ALA A 465 28.45 9.37 -1.24
CA ALA A 465 29.58 8.57 -0.80
C ALA A 465 29.61 7.18 -1.49
N VAL A 466 30.81 6.70 -1.86
CA VAL A 466 31.05 5.37 -2.44
C VAL A 466 30.39 4.24 -1.63
N ALA A 467 30.41 4.34 -0.30
CA ALA A 467 29.76 3.35 0.57
C ALA A 467 28.23 3.35 0.44
N ALA A 468 27.61 4.52 0.28
CA ALA A 468 26.17 4.65 0.06
C ALA A 468 25.77 4.07 -1.31
N VAL A 469 26.54 4.34 -2.36
CA VAL A 469 26.33 3.75 -3.69
C VAL A 469 26.48 2.24 -3.66
N ARG A 470 27.52 1.70 -3.00
CA ARG A 470 27.74 0.24 -2.84
C ARG A 470 26.63 -0.44 -2.02
N ASN A 471 26.00 0.28 -1.10
CA ASN A 471 24.91 -0.22 -0.25
C ASN A 471 23.51 0.13 -0.80
N SER A 472 23.42 0.68 -2.01
CA SER A 472 22.14 0.95 -2.67
C SER A 472 21.40 -0.33 -3.05
N MET A 473 22.14 -1.37 -3.43
CA MET A 473 21.63 -2.72 -3.67
C MET A 473 21.16 -3.33 -2.34
N MET A 474 19.84 -3.44 -2.19
CA MET A 474 19.17 -3.98 -1.00
C MET A 474 18.00 -4.84 -1.44
N GLU A 475 18.01 -6.11 -1.05
CA GLU A 475 16.95 -7.04 -1.39
C GLU A 475 15.77 -6.88 -0.42
N ILE A 476 14.60 -6.54 -0.94
CA ILE A 476 13.35 -6.59 -0.20
C ILE A 476 12.56 -7.80 -0.68
N GLN A 477 12.25 -8.68 0.26
CA GLN A 477 11.41 -9.86 0.07
C GLN A 477 10.13 -9.66 0.88
N ASP A 478 9.11 -9.06 0.26
CA ASP A 478 7.76 -8.93 0.84
C ASP A 478 6.95 -10.24 0.64
N VAL A 479 5.76 -10.31 1.21
CA VAL A 479 4.84 -11.45 1.10
C VAL A 479 3.47 -11.04 0.55
N VAL A 480 2.78 -12.01 -0.03
CA VAL A 480 1.35 -11.89 -0.38
C VAL A 480 0.56 -11.62 0.90
N CYS A 481 -0.23 -10.55 0.94
CA CYS A 481 -1.03 -10.16 2.10
C CYS A 481 -2.28 -11.04 2.28
N LYS A 482 -3.07 -11.22 1.20
CA LYS A 482 -4.31 -12.00 1.15
C LYS A 482 -4.21 -13.13 0.13
N SER A 483 -4.84 -14.26 0.40
CA SER A 483 -4.87 -15.40 -0.51
C SER A 483 -5.63 -15.05 -1.77
N MET A 484 -5.02 -15.24 -2.93
CA MET A 484 -5.65 -15.01 -4.22
C MET A 484 -6.18 -16.32 -4.80
N GLY A 485 -7.44 -16.30 -5.21
CA GLY A 485 -8.11 -17.43 -5.83
C GLY A 485 -9.03 -17.02 -6.97
N PHE A 486 -9.81 -17.98 -7.44
CA PHE A 486 -10.92 -17.73 -8.34
C PHE A 486 -12.14 -18.55 -7.90
N LEU A 487 -13.33 -18.00 -8.14
CA LEU A 487 -14.58 -18.67 -7.85
C LEU A 487 -14.85 -19.76 -8.90
N THR A 488 -15.38 -20.87 -8.40
CA THR A 488 -15.59 -22.11 -9.13
C THR A 488 -17.02 -22.61 -8.86
N LYS A 489 -17.63 -23.35 -9.79
CA LYS A 489 -19.04 -23.78 -9.68
C LYS A 489 -19.25 -25.26 -9.97
N ALA A 490 -19.69 -25.98 -8.95
CA ALA A 490 -19.99 -27.41 -8.97
C ALA A 490 -21.19 -27.76 -9.86
N LYS A 491 -21.27 -29.03 -10.28
CA LYS A 491 -22.32 -29.52 -11.19
C LYS A 491 -23.72 -29.52 -10.58
N ASP A 492 -23.81 -29.48 -9.25
CA ASP A 492 -25.05 -29.30 -8.48
C ASP A 492 -25.42 -27.81 -8.28
N GLY A 493 -24.57 -26.88 -8.72
CA GLY A 493 -24.77 -25.44 -8.64
C GLY A 493 -24.04 -24.73 -7.48
N HIS A 494 -23.42 -25.45 -6.54
CA HIS A 494 -22.69 -24.82 -5.44
C HIS A 494 -21.46 -24.04 -5.93
N GLU A 495 -21.28 -22.82 -5.43
CA GLU A 495 -20.10 -22.01 -5.70
C GLU A 495 -19.08 -22.19 -4.55
N THR A 496 -17.81 -22.38 -4.90
CA THR A 496 -16.68 -22.51 -3.95
C THR A 496 -15.45 -21.82 -4.53
N VAL A 497 -14.57 -21.31 -3.69
CA VAL A 497 -13.33 -20.63 -4.14
C VAL A 497 -12.16 -21.61 -4.08
N PHE A 498 -11.34 -21.64 -5.14
CA PHE A 498 -10.06 -22.31 -5.15
C PHE A 498 -8.92 -21.28 -5.00
N ILE A 499 -8.10 -21.42 -3.96
CA ILE A 499 -6.94 -20.56 -3.73
C ILE A 499 -5.76 -21.03 -4.61
N VAL A 500 -5.22 -20.12 -5.41
CA VAL A 500 -4.10 -20.38 -6.34
C VAL A 500 -2.77 -19.87 -5.79
N ILE A 501 -2.80 -18.75 -5.07
CA ILE A 501 -1.63 -18.21 -4.38
C ILE A 501 -2.06 -17.90 -2.94
N PRO A 502 -1.67 -18.71 -1.94
CA PRO A 502 -2.02 -18.43 -0.55
C PRO A 502 -1.35 -17.15 -0.06
N LYS A 503 -1.97 -16.48 0.91
CA LYS A 503 -1.36 -15.42 1.71
C LYS A 503 -0.04 -15.89 2.29
N ASN A 504 0.76 -14.95 2.78
CA ASN A 504 1.98 -15.25 3.50
C ASN A 504 3.09 -15.96 2.68
N ARG A 505 2.87 -16.19 1.37
CA ARG A 505 3.85 -16.65 0.40
C ARG A 505 4.76 -15.49 -0.04
N VAL A 506 6.04 -15.77 -0.24
CA VAL A 506 7.04 -14.80 -0.70
C VAL A 506 6.70 -14.25 -2.08
N LEU A 507 6.86 -12.93 -2.27
CA LEU A 507 6.80 -12.26 -3.56
C LEU A 507 8.19 -12.22 -4.24
N PRO A 508 8.28 -12.32 -5.59
CA PRO A 508 7.18 -12.60 -6.51
C PRO A 508 6.66 -14.04 -6.35
N ALA A 509 5.34 -14.22 -6.53
CA ALA A 509 4.66 -15.49 -6.33
C ALA A 509 3.95 -15.93 -7.61
N MET A 510 3.90 -17.24 -7.89
CA MET A 510 3.10 -17.80 -8.99
C MET A 510 2.32 -19.03 -8.56
N GLY A 511 1.12 -19.19 -9.12
CA GLY A 511 0.31 -20.40 -8.98
C GLY A 511 -0.33 -20.75 -10.32
N GLU A 512 -0.54 -22.04 -10.56
CA GLU A 512 -1.07 -22.53 -11.82
C GLU A 512 -2.33 -23.36 -11.60
N LYS A 513 -3.28 -23.29 -12.53
CA LYS A 513 -4.40 -24.21 -12.60
C LYS A 513 -4.66 -24.64 -14.04
N ILE A 514 -5.01 -25.90 -14.20
CA ILE A 514 -5.35 -26.49 -15.50
C ILE A 514 -6.87 -26.40 -15.70
N PHE A 515 -7.25 -25.87 -16.86
CA PHE A 515 -8.62 -25.76 -17.34
C PHE A 515 -8.77 -26.51 -18.67
N SER A 516 -10.00 -26.70 -19.13
CA SER A 516 -10.27 -27.24 -20.46
C SER A 516 -11.49 -26.58 -21.11
N THR A 517 -11.53 -26.54 -22.44
CA THR A 517 -12.74 -26.14 -23.17
C THR A 517 -13.86 -27.16 -22.94
N SER A 518 -15.07 -26.68 -22.65
CA SER A 518 -16.26 -27.52 -22.46
C SER A 518 -16.92 -27.88 -23.79
N VAL A 519 -16.88 -26.97 -24.77
CA VAL A 519 -17.50 -27.13 -26.10
C VAL A 519 -16.48 -26.88 -27.21
N PRO A 520 -16.69 -27.44 -28.42
CA PRO A 520 -15.89 -27.08 -29.59
C PRO A 520 -16.06 -25.59 -29.91
N ASN A 521 -14.99 -24.94 -30.35
CA ASN A 521 -14.95 -23.53 -30.73
C ASN A 521 -15.45 -22.56 -29.63
N GLN A 522 -15.24 -22.94 -28.36
CA GLN A 522 -15.48 -22.06 -27.22
C GLN A 522 -14.70 -20.74 -27.37
N LYS A 523 -15.40 -19.60 -27.34
CA LYS A 523 -14.81 -18.26 -27.59
C LYS A 523 -13.92 -17.75 -26.44
N GLY A 524 -14.14 -18.22 -25.21
CA GLY A 524 -13.43 -17.70 -24.05
C GLY A 524 -13.65 -18.47 -22.75
N ILE A 525 -12.88 -18.12 -21.73
CA ILE A 525 -13.07 -18.54 -20.33
C ILE A 525 -13.19 -17.27 -19.50
N GLN A 526 -14.22 -17.19 -18.65
CA GLN A 526 -14.33 -16.14 -17.63
C GLN A 526 -13.93 -16.71 -16.28
N LEU A 527 -13.08 -15.99 -15.55
CA LEU A 527 -12.70 -16.27 -14.17
C LEU A 527 -13.16 -15.10 -13.30
N ARG A 528 -13.94 -15.37 -12.25
CA ARG A 528 -14.20 -14.39 -11.17
C ARG A 528 -13.05 -14.49 -10.18
N LEU A 529 -12.23 -13.46 -10.08
CA LEU A 529 -11.04 -13.40 -9.26
C LEU A 529 -11.41 -12.91 -7.86
N VAL A 530 -10.85 -13.52 -6.83
CA VAL A 530 -11.15 -13.19 -5.43
C VAL A 530 -9.89 -13.12 -4.57
N GLU A 531 -9.95 -12.31 -3.51
CA GLU A 531 -9.04 -12.35 -2.37
C GLU A 531 -9.73 -12.95 -1.14
N SER A 532 -8.97 -13.60 -0.26
CA SER A 532 -9.45 -14.14 1.02
C SER A 532 -8.42 -14.02 2.13
N GLU A 533 -8.90 -13.96 3.36
CA GLU A 533 -8.06 -14.02 4.56
C GLU A 533 -7.74 -15.45 5.00
N GLU A 534 -8.36 -16.48 4.42
CA GLU A 534 -8.06 -17.87 4.71
C GLU A 534 -6.90 -18.39 3.85
N ASP A 535 -6.10 -19.34 4.35
CA ASP A 535 -5.01 -20.00 3.61
C ASP A 535 -5.29 -21.46 3.21
N ASP A 536 -6.51 -21.95 3.45
CA ASP A 536 -6.99 -23.25 2.97
C ASP A 536 -7.12 -23.28 1.42
N GLU A 537 -6.98 -24.46 0.80
CA GLU A 537 -7.08 -24.63 -0.65
C GLU A 537 -8.49 -24.30 -1.18
N TRP A 538 -9.52 -24.66 -0.40
CA TRP A 538 -10.93 -24.46 -0.73
C TRP A 538 -11.59 -23.60 0.35
N VAL A 539 -12.18 -22.49 -0.08
CA VAL A 539 -12.73 -21.46 0.80
C VAL A 539 -14.19 -21.18 0.43
N ALA A 540 -15.04 -20.90 1.43
CA ALA A 540 -16.44 -20.53 1.21
C ALA A 540 -16.52 -19.14 0.58
N VAL A 541 -17.48 -18.90 -0.32
CA VAL A 541 -17.57 -17.65 -1.10
C VAL A 541 -17.72 -16.43 -0.18
N GLU A 542 -18.42 -16.61 0.94
CA GLU A 542 -18.69 -15.61 1.98
C GLU A 542 -17.43 -15.14 2.73
N GLN A 543 -16.33 -15.92 2.68
CA GLN A 543 -15.02 -15.58 3.25
C GLN A 543 -14.10 -14.88 2.23
N THR A 544 -14.65 -14.42 1.09
CA THR A 544 -13.86 -13.85 -0.01
C THR A 544 -14.43 -12.54 -0.55
N ALA A 545 -13.58 -11.72 -1.16
CA ALA A 545 -13.94 -10.48 -1.83
C ALA A 545 -13.62 -10.57 -3.33
N GLU A 546 -14.59 -10.29 -4.21
CA GLU A 546 -14.39 -10.28 -5.67
C GLU A 546 -13.56 -9.04 -6.08
N ILE A 547 -12.29 -9.25 -6.39
CA ILE A 547 -11.35 -8.19 -6.84
C ILE A 547 -11.52 -7.85 -8.32
N GLY A 548 -12.09 -8.75 -9.11
CA GLY A 548 -12.20 -8.54 -10.55
C GLY A 548 -12.64 -9.77 -11.32
N ARG A 549 -12.63 -9.64 -12.65
CA ARG A 549 -12.87 -10.73 -13.59
C ARG A 549 -11.77 -10.74 -14.65
N ALA A 550 -11.32 -11.94 -15.00
CA ALA A 550 -10.41 -12.16 -16.11
C ALA A 550 -11.12 -12.92 -17.23
N TRP A 551 -10.92 -12.48 -18.46
CA TRP A 551 -11.39 -13.17 -19.67
C TRP A 551 -10.18 -13.65 -20.45
N VAL A 552 -10.11 -14.96 -20.65
CA VAL A 552 -9.19 -15.60 -21.60
C VAL A 552 -9.88 -15.60 -22.95
N VAL A 553 -9.33 -14.92 -23.96
CA VAL A 553 -9.92 -14.89 -25.31
C VAL A 553 -9.31 -16.03 -26.12
N LEU A 554 -10.09 -17.10 -26.33
CA LEU A 554 -9.57 -18.32 -26.96
C LEU A 554 -9.46 -18.14 -28.48
N PRO A 555 -8.42 -18.72 -29.12
CA PRO A 555 -8.33 -18.76 -30.57
C PRO A 555 -9.48 -19.59 -31.17
N PRO A 556 -9.88 -19.33 -32.43
CA PRO A 556 -10.83 -20.17 -33.14
C PRO A 556 -10.30 -21.60 -33.32
N ASP A 557 -11.22 -22.50 -33.65
CA ASP A 557 -10.94 -23.90 -34.03
C ASP A 557 -10.26 -24.75 -32.92
N LEU A 558 -10.52 -24.43 -31.65
CA LEU A 558 -10.18 -25.30 -30.53
C LEU A 558 -11.24 -26.40 -30.35
N PRO A 559 -10.86 -27.70 -30.38
CA PRO A 559 -11.75 -28.79 -29.99
C PRO A 559 -12.27 -28.64 -28.55
N ALA A 560 -13.38 -29.32 -28.23
CA ALA A 560 -13.74 -29.57 -26.84
C ALA A 560 -12.63 -30.36 -26.13
N LYS A 561 -12.50 -30.18 -24.81
CA LYS A 561 -11.46 -30.78 -23.95
C LYS A 561 -10.02 -30.35 -24.31
N THR A 562 -9.85 -29.23 -25.02
CA THR A 562 -8.53 -28.62 -25.23
C THR A 562 -8.00 -28.15 -23.88
N VAL A 563 -6.84 -28.69 -23.47
CA VAL A 563 -6.23 -28.41 -22.17
C VAL A 563 -5.44 -27.10 -22.19
N LEU A 564 -5.76 -26.23 -21.24
CA LEU A 564 -5.18 -24.91 -21.06
C LEU A 564 -4.56 -24.83 -19.66
N ARG A 565 -3.29 -24.42 -19.59
CA ARG A 565 -2.67 -24.03 -18.31
C ARG A 565 -2.88 -22.53 -18.14
N ILE A 566 -3.47 -22.11 -17.02
CA ILE A 566 -3.56 -20.69 -16.64
C ILE A 566 -2.63 -20.47 -15.45
N THR A 567 -1.71 -19.52 -15.61
CA THR A 567 -0.68 -19.16 -14.65
C THR A 567 -0.98 -17.76 -14.12
N PHE A 568 -1.16 -17.67 -12.80
CA PHE A 568 -1.38 -16.44 -12.05
C PHE A 568 -0.03 -16.03 -11.46
N SER A 569 0.36 -14.77 -11.64
CA SER A 569 1.65 -14.25 -11.17
C SER A 569 1.47 -12.93 -10.44
N LEU A 570 2.08 -12.81 -9.27
CA LEU A 570 2.21 -11.55 -8.52
C LEU A 570 3.67 -11.09 -8.59
N ASN A 571 3.91 -9.88 -9.07
CA ASN A 571 5.27 -9.29 -9.13
C ASN A 571 5.80 -8.92 -7.73
N LYS A 572 7.03 -8.37 -7.66
CA LYS A 572 7.65 -7.88 -6.41
C LYS A 572 6.82 -6.84 -5.63
N GLU A 573 5.80 -6.23 -6.25
CA GLU A 573 4.94 -5.18 -5.66
C GLU A 573 3.56 -5.71 -5.24
N GLY A 574 3.24 -6.97 -5.59
CA GLY A 574 1.93 -7.58 -5.40
C GLY A 574 0.95 -7.36 -6.56
N ARG A 575 1.39 -6.87 -7.72
CA ARG A 575 0.51 -6.66 -8.89
C ARG A 575 0.30 -7.96 -9.67
N LEU A 576 -0.96 -8.27 -9.95
CA LEU A 576 -1.39 -9.43 -10.74
C LEU A 576 -1.08 -9.30 -12.23
N SER A 577 -0.52 -10.35 -12.81
CA SER A 577 -0.59 -10.68 -14.23
C SER A 577 -1.05 -12.13 -14.41
N MET A 578 -1.67 -12.42 -15.55
CA MET A 578 -2.15 -13.76 -15.88
C MET A 578 -1.70 -14.15 -17.29
N THR A 579 -1.32 -15.41 -17.46
CA THR A 579 -0.97 -15.99 -18.76
C THR A 579 -1.69 -17.33 -18.95
N ALA A 580 -1.88 -17.74 -20.21
CA ALA A 580 -2.53 -18.98 -20.58
C ALA A 580 -1.82 -19.58 -21.77
N THR A 581 -1.56 -20.88 -21.69
CA THR A 581 -0.84 -21.63 -22.73
C THR A 581 -1.62 -22.88 -23.09
N GLU A 582 -1.87 -23.07 -24.39
CA GLU A 582 -2.43 -24.31 -24.94
C GLU A 582 -1.41 -25.45 -24.79
N LYS A 583 -1.68 -26.44 -23.93
CA LYS A 583 -0.70 -27.47 -23.50
C LYS A 583 -0.04 -28.21 -24.67
N TYR A 584 -0.77 -28.45 -25.76
CA TYR A 584 -0.31 -29.25 -26.90
C TYR A 584 0.37 -28.46 -28.02
N LYS A 585 0.14 -27.14 -28.11
CA LYS A 585 0.67 -26.31 -29.21
C LYS A 585 1.57 -25.16 -28.74
N GLY A 586 1.76 -24.99 -27.42
CA GLY A 586 2.57 -23.92 -26.84
C GLY A 586 2.03 -22.50 -27.13
N ARG A 587 0.80 -22.37 -27.63
CA ARG A 587 0.23 -21.07 -28.02
C ARG A 587 -0.10 -20.28 -26.76
N LYS A 588 0.56 -19.13 -26.58
CA LYS A 588 0.14 -18.11 -25.61
C LYS A 588 -1.21 -17.52 -26.01
N ILE A 589 -2.07 -17.28 -25.04
CA ILE A 589 -3.42 -16.76 -25.21
C ILE A 589 -3.56 -15.44 -24.44
N GLY A 590 -4.27 -14.47 -25.03
CA GLY A 590 -4.44 -13.13 -24.47
C GLY A 590 -5.49 -13.04 -23.36
N PHE A 591 -5.29 -12.09 -22.45
CA PHE A 591 -6.18 -11.80 -21.32
C PHE A 591 -6.72 -10.38 -21.40
N VAL A 592 -7.91 -10.21 -20.87
CA VAL A 592 -8.42 -8.93 -20.37
C VAL A 592 -8.73 -9.13 -18.89
N ILE A 593 -8.23 -8.26 -18.01
CA ILE A 593 -8.60 -8.23 -16.59
C ILE A 593 -9.37 -6.93 -16.34
N LYS A 594 -10.51 -7.01 -15.67
CA LYS A 594 -11.28 -5.85 -15.18
C LYS A 594 -11.45 -5.98 -13.68
N THR A 595 -10.91 -5.04 -12.93
CA THR A 595 -11.06 -4.94 -11.48
C THR A 595 -12.41 -4.32 -11.09
N THR A 596 -12.87 -4.56 -9.87
CA THR A 596 -14.18 -4.15 -9.35
C THR A 596 -14.17 -2.82 -8.60
N SER A 597 -13.13 -2.54 -7.81
CA SER A 597 -13.04 -1.36 -6.93
C SER A 597 -12.03 -0.30 -7.37
N VAL A 598 -11.38 -0.46 -8.52
CA VAL A 598 -10.41 0.50 -9.08
C VAL A 598 -11.09 1.40 -10.12
N ILE A 599 -10.73 2.69 -10.16
CA ILE A 599 -11.17 3.65 -11.17
C ILE A 599 -11.08 3.10 -12.62
N SER A 600 -12.15 3.28 -13.40
CA SER A 600 -12.20 2.77 -14.77
C SER A 600 -11.25 3.52 -15.71
N GLY A 601 -10.88 2.92 -16.86
CA GLY A 601 -9.99 3.58 -17.82
C GLY A 601 -10.55 4.89 -18.40
N GLU A 602 -11.87 5.02 -18.47
CA GLU A 602 -12.58 6.22 -18.96
C GLU A 602 -12.64 7.31 -17.86
N ASP A 603 -12.96 6.91 -16.63
CA ASP A 603 -12.92 7.80 -15.46
C ASP A 603 -11.48 8.28 -15.18
N LEU A 604 -10.47 7.42 -15.34
CA LEU A 604 -9.05 7.73 -15.16
C LEU A 604 -8.56 8.74 -16.21
N ALA A 605 -9.00 8.61 -17.46
CA ALA A 605 -8.72 9.60 -18.51
C ALA A 605 -9.38 10.95 -18.18
N THR A 606 -10.62 10.92 -17.70
CA THR A 606 -11.38 12.10 -17.26
C THR A 606 -10.71 12.78 -16.06
N ALA A 607 -10.26 12.02 -15.07
CA ALA A 607 -9.50 12.48 -13.90
C ALA A 607 -8.19 13.18 -14.31
N LYS A 608 -7.41 12.53 -15.17
CA LYS A 608 -6.15 13.10 -15.70
C LYS A 608 -6.37 14.37 -16.53
N ALA A 609 -7.48 14.46 -17.27
CA ALA A 609 -7.86 15.68 -17.98
C ALA A 609 -8.33 16.80 -17.03
N ARG A 610 -9.08 16.46 -15.98
CA ARG A 610 -9.51 17.42 -14.93
C ARG A 610 -8.34 17.98 -14.11
N ARG A 611 -7.25 17.22 -13.94
CA ARG A 611 -6.08 17.62 -13.11
C ARG A 611 -5.67 19.09 -13.31
N ASP A 612 -5.47 19.51 -14.55
CA ASP A 612 -4.90 20.82 -14.88
C ASP A 612 -5.88 21.99 -14.71
N SER A 613 -7.20 21.71 -14.59
CA SER A 613 -8.22 22.74 -14.30
C SER A 613 -8.56 22.87 -12.81
N MET A 614 -8.19 21.89 -11.97
CA MET A 614 -8.42 21.94 -10.52
C MET A 614 -7.29 22.71 -9.81
N MET A 615 -7.65 23.77 -9.09
CA MET A 615 -6.76 24.64 -8.33
C MET A 615 -6.54 24.10 -6.91
N VAL A 616 -5.54 23.23 -6.75
CA VAL A 616 -5.11 22.72 -5.43
C VAL A 616 -4.22 23.74 -4.72
N SER A 617 -4.57 24.03 -3.47
CA SER A 617 -3.93 25.01 -2.57
C SER A 617 -3.51 24.43 -1.23
#